data_AF-A0A2S4KX91-F1
#
_entry.id   AF-A0A2S4KX91-F1
#
_cell.length_a   1.000
_cell.length_b   1.000
_cell.length_c   1.000
_cell.angle_alpha   90.00
_cell.angle_beta   90.00
_cell.angle_gamma   90.00
#
_symmetry.space_group_name_H-M   'P 1'
#
loop_
_entity.id
_entity.type
_entity.pdbx_description
1 polymer ?
#
loop_
_entity_poly.entity_id
_entity_poly.type
_entity_poly.pdbx_seq_one_letter_code
_entity_poly.pdbx_strand_id
1 'polypeptide(L)'
;AAADEAVDARGGVARELDLVEDSAIDALPDSWPSDRDVDSYPMEAKRYAETVARLTQLSEQRKALRQRVDKLRRLKATVEPLRTTDGTGAGVQENLVTRNGPLEKELERMRVLLARVAGRVGELPDEAASGASEDAKVNLDTLCAARKRNVDEFLADPRVFPS
;
A
#
# COMPACT_ATOMS: atom_id res chain seq x y z
N ALA A 1 10.96 -26.06 63.38
CA ALA A 1 9.66 -26.01 62.69
C ALA A 1 9.37 -24.57 62.22
N ALA A 2 10.25 -23.95 61.44
CA ALA A 2 10.15 -22.54 61.05
C ALA A 2 10.54 -22.32 59.58
N ALA A 3 10.40 -23.35 58.73
CA ALA A 3 10.81 -23.30 57.32
C ALA A 3 9.64 -23.44 56.33
N ASP A 4 8.40 -23.59 56.83
CA ASP A 4 7.24 -23.94 55.99
C ASP A 4 6.30 -22.75 55.70
N GLU A 5 6.46 -21.59 56.35
CA GLU A 5 5.57 -20.42 56.15
C GLU A 5 6.03 -19.46 55.03
N ALA A 6 7.19 -19.66 54.42
CA ALA A 6 7.75 -18.71 53.46
C ALA A 6 7.30 -18.94 52.00
N VAL A 7 6.62 -20.05 51.70
CA VAL A 7 6.23 -20.41 50.32
C VAL A 7 4.83 -19.90 49.96
N ASP A 8 3.93 -19.78 50.94
CA ASP A 8 2.51 -19.43 50.70
C ASP A 8 2.27 -17.93 50.40
N ALA A 9 3.24 -17.05 50.68
CA ALA A 9 3.08 -15.60 50.52
C ALA A 9 3.31 -15.08 49.07
N ARG A 10 3.79 -15.92 48.15
CA ARG A 10 4.08 -15.51 46.76
C ARG A 10 2.91 -15.71 45.78
N GLY A 11 1.84 -16.39 46.18
CA GLY A 11 0.73 -16.77 45.29
C GLY A 11 -0.48 -15.83 45.29
N GLY A 12 -0.44 -14.71 46.02
CA GLY A 12 -1.59 -13.81 46.14
C GLY A 12 -1.79 -12.95 44.89
N VAL A 13 -2.86 -13.18 44.14
CA VAL A 13 -3.28 -12.29 43.06
C VAL A 13 -3.68 -10.93 43.67
N ALA A 14 -3.00 -9.86 43.28
CA ALA A 14 -3.29 -8.52 43.81
C ALA A 14 -4.76 -8.16 43.51
N ARG A 15 -5.47 -7.64 44.52
CA ARG A 15 -6.91 -7.30 44.44
C ARG A 15 -7.25 -6.27 43.35
N GLU A 16 -6.25 -5.56 42.86
CA GLU A 16 -6.34 -4.51 41.83
C GLU A 16 -5.90 -4.99 40.44
N LEU A 17 -5.65 -6.30 40.26
CA LEU A 17 -5.22 -6.84 38.98
C LEU A 17 -6.34 -6.69 37.93
N ASP A 18 -6.09 -5.89 36.90
CA ASP A 18 -7.02 -5.75 35.78
C ASP A 18 -6.97 -6.99 34.87
N LEU A 19 -8.01 -7.80 34.95
CA LEU A 19 -8.18 -9.03 34.17
C LEU A 19 -8.48 -8.79 32.68
N VAL A 20 -8.48 -7.54 32.24
CA VAL A 20 -8.56 -7.18 30.81
C VAL A 20 -7.18 -7.24 30.16
N GLU A 21 -6.10 -6.96 30.90
CA GLU A 21 -4.74 -6.92 30.36
C GLU A 21 -4.19 -8.32 30.08
N ASP A 22 -3.67 -8.55 28.87
CA ASP A 22 -3.12 -9.86 28.49
C ASP A 22 -1.98 -10.32 29.42
N SER A 23 -1.14 -9.41 29.90
CA SER A 23 -0.04 -9.69 30.84
C SER A 23 -0.52 -10.10 32.23
N ALA A 24 -1.62 -9.52 32.69
CA ALA A 24 -2.23 -9.87 33.96
C ALA A 24 -2.82 -11.29 33.91
N ILE A 25 -3.45 -11.64 32.79
CA ILE A 25 -4.00 -12.98 32.55
C ILE A 25 -2.88 -14.02 32.51
N ASP A 26 -1.80 -13.74 31.79
CA ASP A 26 -0.68 -14.66 31.61
C ASP A 26 0.11 -14.88 32.95
N ALA A 27 -0.05 -14.00 33.94
CA ALA A 27 0.55 -14.11 35.27
C ALA A 27 -0.30 -14.91 36.27
N LEU A 28 -1.54 -15.28 35.92
CA LEU A 28 -2.41 -16.05 36.80
C LEU A 28 -1.94 -17.51 36.86
N PRO A 29 -1.93 -18.13 38.05
CA PRO A 29 -1.65 -19.54 38.17
C PRO A 29 -2.83 -20.37 37.63
N ASP A 30 -2.51 -21.46 36.94
CA ASP A 30 -3.51 -22.38 36.35
C ASP A 30 -4.35 -23.10 37.41
N SER A 31 -3.81 -23.26 38.62
CA SER A 31 -4.44 -23.90 39.77
C SER A 31 -4.42 -22.98 41.00
N TRP A 32 -5.26 -23.31 41.99
CA TRP A 32 -5.26 -22.59 43.25
C TRP A 32 -3.86 -22.66 43.91
N PRO A 33 -3.28 -21.55 44.41
CA PRO A 33 -1.86 -21.51 44.81
C PRO A 33 -1.50 -22.29 46.09
N SER A 34 -2.48 -22.59 46.94
CA SER A 34 -2.29 -23.20 48.26
C SER A 34 -2.97 -24.56 48.33
N ASP A 35 -2.19 -25.63 48.47
CA ASP A 35 -2.70 -27.01 48.54
C ASP A 35 -3.58 -27.24 49.79
N ARG A 36 -3.29 -26.55 50.90
CA ARG A 36 -4.08 -26.63 52.13
C ARG A 36 -5.49 -26.04 51.96
N ASP A 37 -5.60 -25.01 51.14
CA ASP A 37 -6.88 -24.38 50.82
C ASP A 37 -7.66 -25.16 49.77
N VAL A 38 -6.97 -25.89 48.89
CA VAL A 38 -7.61 -26.84 47.95
C VAL A 38 -8.33 -27.96 48.70
N ASP A 39 -7.71 -28.51 49.74
CA ASP A 39 -8.33 -29.55 50.58
C ASP A 39 -9.50 -29.02 51.41
N SER A 40 -9.40 -27.76 51.85
CA SER A 40 -10.45 -27.09 52.64
C SER A 40 -11.63 -26.63 51.78
N TYR A 41 -11.38 -26.24 50.53
CA TYR A 41 -12.35 -25.67 49.59
C TYR A 41 -12.23 -26.28 48.19
N PRO A 42 -12.57 -27.58 48.04
CA PRO A 42 -12.33 -28.31 46.79
C PRO A 42 -13.25 -27.87 45.64
N MET A 43 -14.41 -27.26 45.94
CA MET A 43 -15.34 -26.78 44.91
C MET A 43 -14.91 -25.43 44.36
N GLU A 44 -14.38 -24.57 45.21
CA GLU A 44 -13.84 -23.25 44.88
C GLU A 44 -12.57 -23.38 44.03
N ALA A 45 -11.69 -24.31 44.39
CA ALA A 45 -10.49 -24.62 43.60
C ALA A 45 -10.82 -25.06 42.17
N LYS A 46 -11.84 -25.93 42.00
CA LYS A 46 -12.32 -26.34 40.67
C LYS A 46 -12.91 -25.18 39.88
N ARG A 47 -13.75 -24.37 40.52
CA ARG A 47 -14.34 -23.18 39.88
C ARG A 47 -13.27 -22.19 39.43
N TYR A 48 -12.24 -21.98 40.24
CA TYR A 48 -11.11 -21.14 39.87
C TYR A 48 -10.44 -21.66 38.61
N ALA A 49 -10.06 -22.94 38.58
CA ALA A 49 -9.42 -23.56 37.41
C ALA A 49 -10.29 -23.43 36.14
N GLU A 50 -11.59 -23.68 36.25
CA GLU A 50 -12.54 -23.51 35.14
C GLU A 50 -12.61 -22.05 34.65
N THR A 51 -12.63 -21.09 35.56
CA THR A 51 -12.67 -19.67 35.19
C THR A 51 -11.38 -19.19 34.57
N VAL A 52 -10.22 -19.62 35.07
CA VAL A 52 -8.91 -19.28 34.51
C VAL A 52 -8.80 -19.87 33.10
N ALA A 53 -9.18 -21.13 32.91
CA ALA A 53 -9.19 -21.76 31.59
C ALA A 53 -10.12 -21.04 30.58
N ARG A 54 -11.30 -20.60 31.02
CA ARG A 54 -12.21 -19.82 30.17
C ARG A 54 -11.61 -18.45 29.84
N LEU A 55 -10.96 -17.82 30.80
CA LEU A 55 -10.41 -16.49 30.67
C LEU A 55 -9.18 -16.47 29.75
N THR A 56 -8.30 -17.47 29.86
CA THR A 56 -7.19 -17.67 28.91
C THR A 56 -7.71 -17.92 27.50
N GLN A 57 -8.72 -18.78 27.32
CA GLN A 57 -9.35 -19.01 26.01
C GLN A 57 -9.91 -17.72 25.39
N LEU A 58 -10.62 -16.90 26.17
CA LEU A 58 -11.15 -15.62 25.69
C LEU A 58 -10.03 -14.62 25.35
N SER A 59 -8.94 -14.62 26.13
CA SER A 59 -7.77 -13.80 25.84
C SER A 59 -7.11 -14.19 24.51
N GLU A 60 -6.99 -15.48 24.21
CA GLU A 60 -6.44 -15.98 22.95
C GLU A 60 -7.33 -15.58 21.76
N GLN A 61 -8.64 -15.73 21.88
CA GLN A 61 -9.59 -15.29 20.86
C GLN A 61 -9.47 -13.79 20.59
N ARG A 62 -9.34 -12.98 21.64
CA ARG A 62 -9.12 -11.53 21.55
C ARG A 62 -7.78 -11.22 20.86
N LYS A 63 -6.69 -11.90 21.23
CA LYS A 63 -5.36 -11.77 20.61
C LYS A 63 -5.44 -12.07 19.10
N ALA A 64 -6.08 -13.17 18.71
CA ALA A 64 -6.27 -13.55 17.30
C ALA A 64 -7.09 -12.52 16.51
N LEU A 65 -8.16 -11.99 17.11
CA LEU A 65 -9.03 -11.01 16.48
C LEU A 65 -8.31 -9.66 16.28
N ARG A 66 -7.51 -9.22 17.27
CA ARG A 66 -6.63 -8.04 17.16
C ARG A 66 -5.64 -8.20 16.01
N GLN A 67 -4.95 -9.35 15.92
CA GLN A 67 -4.03 -9.63 14.82
C GLN A 67 -4.72 -9.57 13.44
N ARG A 68 -5.94 -10.11 13.32
CA ARG A 68 -6.72 -10.04 12.09
C ARG A 68 -7.07 -8.60 11.72
N VAL A 69 -7.51 -7.80 12.70
CA VAL A 69 -7.82 -6.38 12.50
C VAL A 69 -6.57 -5.61 12.07
N ASP A 70 -5.44 -5.85 12.70
CA ASP A 70 -4.19 -5.17 12.35
C ASP A 70 -3.69 -5.56 10.96
N LYS A 71 -3.82 -6.82 10.56
CA LYS A 71 -3.56 -7.26 9.18
C LYS A 71 -4.46 -6.53 8.19
N LEU A 72 -5.75 -6.43 8.46
CA LEU A 72 -6.69 -5.71 7.60
C LEU A 72 -6.41 -4.21 7.54
N ARG A 73 -6.02 -3.60 8.67
CA ARG A 73 -5.61 -2.18 8.72
C ARG A 73 -4.35 -1.94 7.89
N ARG A 74 -3.36 -2.82 7.97
CA ARG A 74 -2.15 -2.76 7.13
C ARG A 74 -2.49 -2.86 5.65
N LEU A 75 -3.33 -3.83 5.27
CA LEU A 75 -3.80 -3.97 3.88
C LEU A 75 -4.59 -2.74 3.42
N LYS A 76 -5.46 -2.20 4.27
CA LYS A 76 -6.18 -0.96 3.99
C LYS A 76 -5.20 0.18 3.75
N ALA A 77 -4.19 0.36 4.63
CA ALA A 77 -3.17 1.39 4.48
C ALA A 77 -2.33 1.24 3.20
N THR A 78 -2.06 0.01 2.74
CA THR A 78 -1.36 -0.23 1.46
C THR A 78 -2.24 0.00 0.24
N VAL A 79 -3.56 -0.19 0.36
CA VAL A 79 -4.52 0.00 -0.73
C VAL A 79 -4.98 1.46 -0.80
N GLU A 80 -4.94 2.21 0.30
CA GLU A 80 -5.37 3.60 0.36
C GLU A 80 -4.67 4.50 -0.69
N PRO A 81 -3.35 4.40 -0.94
CA PRO A 81 -2.68 5.17 -1.99
C PRO A 81 -3.10 4.78 -3.42
N LEU A 82 -3.68 3.59 -3.60
CA LEU A 82 -4.20 3.12 -4.88
C LEU A 82 -5.65 3.56 -5.10
N ARG A 83 -6.33 4.10 -4.07
CA ARG A 83 -7.68 4.63 -4.22
C ARG A 83 -7.63 5.95 -4.98
N THR A 84 -8.27 5.99 -6.14
CA THR A 84 -8.48 7.23 -6.89
C THR A 84 -9.60 8.07 -6.27
N THR A 85 -9.51 9.39 -6.47
CA THR A 85 -10.43 10.41 -5.91
C THR A 85 -11.87 10.26 -6.37
N ASP A 86 -12.11 9.50 -7.43
CA ASP A 86 -13.39 9.53 -8.15
C ASP A 86 -14.37 8.47 -7.65
N GLY A 87 -14.00 7.66 -6.63
CA GLY A 87 -14.88 6.68 -6.01
C GLY A 87 -15.30 5.50 -6.91
N THR A 88 -14.88 5.49 -8.18
CA THR A 88 -15.20 4.49 -9.21
C THR A 88 -14.33 3.24 -9.15
N GLY A 89 -13.29 3.20 -8.29
CA GLY A 89 -12.42 2.02 -8.14
C GLY A 89 -11.45 1.78 -9.29
N ALA A 90 -11.35 2.70 -10.26
CA ALA A 90 -10.34 2.70 -11.30
C ALA A 90 -9.00 3.18 -10.71
N GLY A 91 -8.34 2.31 -9.94
CA GLY A 91 -7.22 2.67 -9.09
C GLY A 91 -6.03 1.73 -9.22
N VAL A 92 -5.43 1.71 -10.41
CA VAL A 92 -4.04 1.34 -10.75
C VAL A 92 -3.83 1.99 -12.11
N GLN A 93 -2.72 2.72 -12.33
CA GLN A 93 -2.43 3.40 -13.61
C GLN A 93 -2.91 2.56 -14.79
N GLU A 94 -3.88 3.07 -15.55
CA GLU A 94 -4.21 2.47 -16.83
C GLU A 94 -2.90 2.46 -17.62
N ASN A 95 -2.40 1.27 -17.98
CA ASN A 95 -1.23 1.15 -18.82
C ASN A 95 -1.57 1.79 -20.18
N LEU A 96 -1.37 3.10 -20.31
CA LEU A 96 -1.59 3.86 -21.55
C LEU A 96 -0.67 3.35 -22.67
N VAL A 97 0.42 2.68 -22.29
CA VAL A 97 1.33 1.94 -23.18
C VAL A 97 1.16 0.45 -22.94
N THR A 98 0.09 -0.13 -23.49
CA THR A 98 -0.02 -1.57 -23.67
C THR A 98 0.73 -1.99 -24.94
N ARG A 99 1.41 -3.14 -24.94
CA ARG A 99 1.95 -3.73 -26.19
C ARG A 99 0.78 -4.04 -27.13
N ASN A 100 0.85 -3.58 -28.38
CA ASN A 100 -0.24 -3.57 -29.36
C ASN A 100 -1.44 -2.69 -28.96
N GLY A 101 -1.22 -1.70 -28.11
CA GLY A 101 -2.25 -0.78 -27.63
C GLY A 101 -2.76 0.18 -28.71
N PRO A 102 -3.88 0.86 -28.46
CA PRO A 102 -4.43 1.87 -29.37
C PRO A 102 -3.40 2.98 -29.69
N LEU A 103 -2.58 3.36 -28.70
CA LEU A 103 -1.50 4.34 -28.88
C LEU A 103 -0.44 3.88 -29.87
N GLU A 104 -0.02 2.61 -29.82
CA GLU A 104 0.98 2.06 -30.73
C GLU A 104 0.47 2.04 -32.18
N LYS A 105 -0.81 1.69 -32.38
CA LYS A 105 -1.48 1.76 -33.69
C LYS A 105 -1.57 3.20 -34.21
N GLU A 106 -1.87 4.16 -33.34
CA GLU A 106 -1.94 5.57 -33.73
C GLU A 106 -0.56 6.15 -34.07
N LEU A 107 0.47 5.77 -33.30
CA LEU A 107 1.86 6.13 -33.58
C LEU A 107 2.33 5.54 -34.92
N GLU A 108 1.96 4.30 -35.25
CA GLU A 108 2.25 3.70 -36.55
C GLU A 108 1.56 4.44 -37.71
N ARG A 109 0.27 4.78 -37.55
CA ARG A 109 -0.45 5.60 -38.55
C ARG A 109 0.21 6.97 -38.74
N MET A 110 0.61 7.63 -37.65
CA MET A 110 1.31 8.91 -37.72
C MET A 110 2.65 8.80 -38.43
N ARG A 111 3.43 7.71 -38.24
CA ARG A 111 4.68 7.48 -38.99
C ARG A 111 4.44 7.40 -40.49
N VAL A 112 3.41 6.67 -40.91
CA VAL A 112 3.05 6.55 -42.33
C VAL A 112 2.58 7.90 -42.90
N LEU A 113 1.76 8.64 -42.16
CA LEU A 113 1.31 9.97 -42.57
C LEU A 113 2.49 10.95 -42.68
N LEU A 114 3.43 10.96 -41.72
CA LEU A 114 4.62 11.79 -41.78
C LEU A 114 5.51 11.45 -42.97
N ALA A 115 5.69 10.16 -43.27
CA ALA A 115 6.44 9.75 -44.46
C ALA A 115 5.77 10.24 -45.76
N ARG A 116 4.44 10.14 -45.86
CA ARG A 116 3.67 10.62 -47.01
C ARG A 116 3.67 12.14 -47.14
N VAL A 117 3.54 12.86 -46.03
CA VAL A 117 3.58 14.32 -46.00
C VAL A 117 4.99 14.81 -46.34
N ALA A 118 6.04 14.18 -45.80
CA ALA A 118 7.42 14.50 -46.16
C ALA A 118 7.71 14.24 -47.65
N GLY A 119 7.22 13.12 -48.19
CA GLY A 119 7.32 12.84 -49.63
C GLY A 119 6.60 13.89 -50.49
N ARG A 120 5.35 14.22 -50.14
CA ARG A 120 4.54 15.20 -50.90
C ARG A 120 5.04 16.63 -50.76
N VAL A 121 5.62 16.99 -49.61
CA VAL A 121 6.29 18.29 -49.42
C VAL A 121 7.59 18.35 -50.21
N GLY A 122 8.30 17.24 -50.36
CA GLY A 122 9.44 17.14 -51.28
C GLY A 122 9.06 17.16 -52.76
N GLU A 123 7.82 16.82 -53.11
CA GLU A 123 7.26 16.90 -54.47
C GLU A 123 6.61 18.27 -54.78
N LEU A 124 6.42 19.13 -53.79
CA LEU A 124 6.05 20.52 -54.07
C LEU A 124 7.24 21.14 -54.82
N PRO A 125 7.02 21.78 -55.98
CA PRO A 125 8.09 22.47 -56.67
C PRO A 125 8.65 23.51 -55.72
N ASP A 126 9.91 23.33 -55.34
CA ASP A 126 10.74 24.36 -54.77
C ASP A 126 10.82 25.47 -55.82
N GLU A 127 9.90 26.44 -55.75
CA GLU A 127 10.03 27.77 -56.37
C GLU A 127 11.21 28.56 -55.75
N ALA A 128 12.21 27.86 -55.19
CA ALA A 128 13.40 28.42 -54.58
C ALA A 128 14.61 27.46 -54.50
N ALA A 129 14.74 26.40 -55.31
CA ALA A 129 16.02 25.66 -55.33
C ALA A 129 16.26 24.83 -56.60
N SER A 130 16.88 25.46 -57.60
CA SER A 130 17.63 24.71 -58.60
C SER A 130 18.86 24.05 -57.96
N GLY A 131 18.89 22.72 -57.92
CA GLY A 131 20.14 21.95 -57.93
C GLY A 131 20.33 20.93 -56.80
N ALA A 132 20.63 19.69 -57.24
CA ALA A 132 21.32 18.59 -56.55
C ALA A 132 20.47 17.54 -55.80
N SER A 133 20.17 16.46 -56.53
CA SER A 133 20.49 15.04 -56.25
C SER A 133 20.48 14.50 -54.80
N GLU A 134 19.67 13.45 -54.62
CA GLU A 134 19.81 12.30 -53.71
C GLU A 134 20.73 12.44 -52.47
N ASP A 135 20.19 12.97 -51.36
CA ASP A 135 20.49 12.53 -49.97
C ASP A 135 19.73 13.41 -48.95
N ALA A 136 18.39 13.42 -49.00
CA ALA A 136 17.58 14.14 -48.04
C ALA A 136 17.49 13.37 -46.70
N LYS A 137 18.61 13.24 -45.99
CA LYS A 137 18.60 12.97 -44.55
C LYS A 137 17.90 14.14 -43.87
N VAL A 138 16.62 13.94 -43.55
CA VAL A 138 15.82 14.88 -42.76
C VAL A 138 16.61 15.19 -41.50
N ASN A 139 17.10 16.42 -41.41
CA ASN A 139 18.05 16.81 -40.37
C ASN A 139 17.24 17.05 -39.07
N LEU A 140 17.14 16.00 -38.26
CA LEU A 140 16.29 15.94 -37.07
C LEU A 140 16.61 17.07 -36.07
N ASP A 141 17.87 17.48 -36.02
CA ASP A 141 18.36 18.54 -35.14
C ASP A 141 17.76 19.90 -35.49
N THR A 142 17.58 20.21 -36.79
CA THR A 142 16.90 21.45 -37.22
C THR A 142 15.41 21.46 -36.88
N LEU A 143 14.73 20.32 -36.99
CA LEU A 143 13.32 20.20 -36.61
C LEU A 143 13.13 20.25 -35.09
N CYS A 144 14.03 19.62 -34.32
CA CYS A 144 14.05 19.71 -32.87
C CYS A 144 14.33 21.13 -32.39
N ALA A 145 15.24 21.86 -33.04
CA ALA A 145 15.52 23.26 -32.71
C ALA A 145 14.31 24.16 -33.01
N ALA A 146 13.63 23.96 -34.15
CA ALA A 146 12.40 24.69 -34.48
C ALA A 146 11.28 24.39 -33.48
N ARG A 147 11.10 23.12 -33.11
CA ARG A 147 10.10 22.70 -32.11
C ARG A 147 10.38 23.28 -30.72
N LYS A 148 11.64 23.35 -30.30
CA LYS A 148 12.02 23.96 -29.00
C LYS A 148 11.63 25.43 -28.94
N ARG A 149 11.92 26.21 -29.98
CA ARG A 149 11.53 27.63 -30.04
C ARG A 149 10.02 27.82 -29.91
N ASN A 150 9.24 27.01 -30.62
CA ASN A 150 7.78 27.11 -30.57
C ASN A 150 7.21 26.71 -29.20
N VAL A 151 7.85 25.76 -28.51
CA VAL A 151 7.47 25.37 -27.14
C VAL A 151 7.86 26.47 -26.15
N ASP A 152 9.04 27.05 -26.26
CA ASP A 152 9.49 28.13 -25.40
C ASP A 152 8.61 29.39 -25.58
N GLU A 153 8.18 29.69 -26.82
CA GLU A 153 7.23 30.77 -27.11
C GLU A 153 5.86 30.52 -26.48
N PHE A 154 5.35 29.28 -26.55
CA PHE A 154 4.09 28.91 -25.92
C PHE A 154 4.14 28.95 -24.40
N LEU A 155 5.27 28.53 -23.80
CA LEU A 155 5.48 28.60 -22.35
C LEU A 155 5.66 30.04 -21.85
N ALA A 156 6.12 30.95 -22.71
CA ALA A 156 6.26 32.36 -22.41
C ALA A 156 4.97 33.17 -22.65
N ASP A 157 3.91 32.57 -23.19
CA ASP A 157 2.65 33.27 -23.45
C ASP A 157 1.85 33.47 -22.14
N PRO A 158 1.70 34.72 -21.65
CA PRO A 158 0.98 35.03 -20.43
C PRO A 158 -0.53 34.76 -20.52
N ARG A 159 -1.07 34.49 -21.72
CA ARG A 159 -2.47 34.09 -21.90
C ARG A 159 -2.72 32.63 -21.55
N VAL A 160 -1.70 31.78 -21.68
CA VAL A 160 -1.78 30.34 -21.41
C VAL A 160 -1.38 30.04 -19.97
N PHE A 161 -0.36 30.74 -19.46
CA PHE A 161 0.09 30.63 -18.07
C PHE A 161 0.09 32.03 -17.41
N PRO A 162 -1.07 32.50 -16.89
CA PRO A 162 -1.11 33.72 -16.09
C PRO A 162 -0.34 33.51 -14.78
N SER A 163 0.48 34.49 -14.41
CA SER A 163 1.32 34.53 -13.20
C SER A 163 0.52 34.55 -11.90
#